data_AF-A0A835MXL0-F1
#
_entry.id   AF-A0A835MXL0-F1
#
_cell.length_a   1.000
_cell.length_b   1.000
_cell.length_c   1.000
_cell.angle_alpha   90.00
_cell.angle_beta   90.00
_cell.angle_gamma   90.00
#
_symmetry.space_group_name_H-M   'P 1'
#
loop_
_entity.id
_entity.type
_entity.pdbx_description
1 polymer ?
#
loop_
_entity_poly.entity_id
_entity_poly.type
_entity_poly.pdbx_seq_one_letter_code
_entity_poly.pdbx_strand_id
1 'polypeptide(L)' 'MLLTSLISMKYKGKDNVREYILEMSHLASKLKTLQFELSEDLLVHLVLISLPAYFNQFKQFGSDH' A
#
# COMPACT_ATOMS: atom_id res chain seq x y z
N MET A 1 12.82 -10.42 -3.22
CA MET A 1 13.13 -8.98 -3.38
C MET A 1 12.03 -8.19 -2.67
N LEU A 2 12.36 -7.36 -1.67
CA LEU A 2 11.38 -6.65 -0.83
C LEU A 2 10.49 -5.68 -1.63
N LEU A 3 11.07 -4.98 -2.61
CA LEU A 3 10.33 -4.09 -3.50
C LEU A 3 9.27 -4.86 -4.30
N THR A 4 9.65 -6.02 -4.86
CA THR A 4 8.73 -6.91 -5.59
C THR A 4 7.59 -7.41 -4.71
N SER A 5 7.87 -7.74 -3.44
CA SER A 5 6.84 -8.13 -2.48
C SER A 5 5.87 -6.99 -2.20
N LEU A 6 6.37 -5.76 -2.00
CA LEU A 6 5.56 -4.58 -1.74
C LEU A 6 4.61 -4.26 -2.92
N ILE A 7 5.13 -4.22 -4.15
CA ILE A 7 4.31 -3.88 -5.34
C ILE A 7 3.33 -5.00 -5.74
N SER A 8 3.62 -6.24 -5.37
CA SER A 8 2.79 -7.41 -5.73
C SER A 8 1.76 -7.74 -4.65
N MET A 9 1.87 -7.14 -3.46
CA MET A 9 0.89 -7.32 -2.40
C MET A 9 -0.48 -6.84 -2.85
N LYS A 10 -1.49 -7.68 -2.69
CA LYS A 10 -2.90 -7.34 -2.92
C LYS A 10 -3.70 -7.72 -1.69
N TYR A 11 -4.64 -6.87 -1.30
CA TYR A 11 -5.55 -7.19 -0.22
C TYR A 11 -6.56 -8.25 -0.68
N LYS A 12 -6.63 -9.38 0.03
CA LYS A 12 -7.45 -10.54 -0.34
C LYS A 12 -8.84 -10.56 0.30
N GLY A 13 -9.19 -9.55 1.10
CA GLY A 13 -10.50 -9.48 1.77
C GLY A 13 -10.72 -10.46 2.93
N LYS A 14 -9.72 -11.30 3.27
CA LYS A 14 -9.81 -12.26 4.39
C LYS A 14 -9.36 -11.66 5.72
N ASP A 15 -8.30 -10.86 5.70
CA ASP A 15 -7.68 -10.27 6.89
C ASP A 15 -8.19 -8.84 7.11
N ASN A 16 -7.95 -8.24 8.27
CA ASN A 16 -8.34 -6.86 8.51
C ASN A 16 -7.52 -5.90 7.61
N VAL A 17 -8.17 -4.90 7.01
CA VAL A 17 -7.49 -3.85 6.22
C VAL A 17 -6.38 -3.18 7.02
N ARG A 18 -6.57 -2.98 8.34
CA ARG A 18 -5.54 -2.43 9.23
C ARG A 18 -4.27 -3.28 9.27
N GLU A 19 -4.43 -4.60 9.34
CA GLU A 19 -3.31 -5.54 9.40
C GLU A 19 -2.56 -5.56 8.07
N TYR A 20 -3.29 -5.52 6.96
CA TYR A 20 -2.73 -5.36 5.62
C TYR A 20 -1.87 -4.09 5.47
N ILE A 21 -2.36 -2.94 5.96
CA ILE A 21 -1.62 -1.67 5.93
C ILE A 21 -0.37 -1.75 6.81
N LEU A 22 -0.46 -2.37 7.99
CA LEU A 22 0.69 -2.57 8.87
C LEU A 22 1.76 -3.44 8.21
N GLU A 23 1.36 -4.50 7.50
CA GLU A 23 2.28 -5.37 6.77
C GLU A 23 2.99 -4.63 5.63
N MET A 24 2.25 -3.83 4.84
CA MET A 24 2.85 -2.96 3.82
C MET A 24 3.83 -1.94 4.43
N SER A 25 3.46 -1.31 5.55
CA SER A 25 4.31 -0.35 6.27
C SER A 25 5.59 -1.01 6.79
N HIS A 26 5.49 -2.25 7.28
CA HIS A 26 6.64 -3.03 7.71
C HIS A 26 7.60 -3.36 6.55
N LEU A 27 7.08 -3.69 5.37
CA LEU A 27 7.91 -3.86 4.17
C LEU A 27 8.59 -2.56 3.74
N ALA A 28 7.88 -1.42 3.78
CA ALA A 28 8.45 -0.11 3.50
C ALA A 28 9.57 0.26 4.49
N SER A 29 9.38 -0.04 5.79
CA SER A 29 10.43 0.14 6.81
C SER A 29 11.68 -0.70 6.51
N LYS A 30 11.52 -1.96 6.09
CA LYS A 30 12.64 -2.79 5.65
C LYS A 30 13.36 -2.20 4.42
N LEU A 31 12.62 -1.67 3.45
CA LEU A 31 13.22 -0.97 2.30
C LEU A 31 14.04 0.25 2.75
N LYS A 32 13.54 1.03 3.72
CA LYS A 32 14.27 2.15 4.30
C LYS A 32 15.61 1.72 4.93
N THR A 33 15.66 0.56 5.60
CA THR A 33 16.93 0.02 6.12
C THR A 33 17.94 -0.34 5.02
N LEU A 34 17.48 -0.56 3.79
CA LEU A 34 18.29 -0.81 2.61
C LEU A 34 18.58 0.47 1.80
N GLN A 35 18.39 1.66 2.39
CA GLN A 35 18.52 2.96 1.73
C GLN A 35 17.53 3.21 0.58
N PHE A 36 16.48 2.39 0.47
CA PHE A 36 15.35 2.64 -0.42
C PHE A 36 14.23 3.31 0.37
N GLU A 37 14.24 4.64 0.39
CA GLU A 37 13.20 5.43 1.03
C GLU A 37 12.02 5.65 0.07
N LEU A 38 10.84 5.18 0.45
CA LEU A 38 9.58 5.45 -0.24
C LEU A 38 8.96 6.69 0.37
N SER A 39 8.44 7.60 -0.47
CA SER A 39 7.63 8.70 0.03
C SER A 39 6.34 8.18 0.65
N GLU A 40 5.84 8.89 1.67
CA GLU A 40 4.56 8.57 2.30
C GLU A 40 3.42 8.58 1.27
N ASP A 41 3.44 9.56 0.35
CA ASP A 41 2.47 9.63 -0.75
C ASP A 41 2.50 8.39 -1.63
N LEU A 42 3.69 7.88 -1.97
CA LEU A 42 3.81 6.67 -2.79
C LEU A 42 3.32 5.44 -2.03
N LEU A 43 3.60 5.34 -0.72
CA LEU A 43 3.09 4.25 0.12
C LEU A 43 1.56 4.28 0.18
N VAL A 44 0.95 5.46 0.35
CA VAL A 44 -0.51 5.62 0.33
C VAL A 44 -1.08 5.21 -1.03
N HIS A 45 -0.47 5.65 -2.14
CA HIS A 45 -0.91 5.23 -3.47
C HIS A 45 -0.81 3.72 -3.67
N LEU A 46 0.28 3.09 -3.21
CA LEU A 46 0.46 1.64 -3.28
C LEU A 46 -0.62 0.88 -2.50
N VAL A 47 -0.98 1.36 -1.31
CA VAL A 47 -2.10 0.82 -0.53
C VAL A 47 -3.43 0.99 -1.29
N LEU A 48 -3.69 2.15 -1.87
CA LEU A 48 -4.95 2.40 -2.56
C LEU A 48 -5.13 1.54 -3.83
N ILE A 49 -4.06 1.32 -4.60
CA ILE A 49 -4.15 0.50 -5.83
C ILE A 49 -4.22 -1.01 -5.55
N SER A 50 -3.79 -1.45 -4.38
CA SER A 50 -3.77 -2.86 -3.98
C SER A 50 -5.08 -3.30 -3.32
N LEU A 51 -5.94 -2.35 -2.94
CA LEU A 51 -7.27 -2.59 -2.42
C LEU A 51 -8.25 -3.00 -3.54
N PRO A 52 -9.19 -3.92 -3.27
CA PRO A 52 -10.24 -4.31 -4.20
C PRO A 52 -11.15 -3.16 -4.61
N ALA A 53 -11.83 -3.34 -5.75
CA ALA A 53 -12.69 -2.32 -6.36
C ALA A 53 -13.86 -1.83 -5.47
N TYR A 54 -14.29 -2.58 -4.46
CA TYR A 54 -15.30 -2.11 -3.51
C TYR A 54 -14.77 -1.00 -2.57
N PHE A 55 -13.45 -0.79 -2.49
CA PHE A 55 -12.82 0.38 -1.87
C PHE A 55 -12.63 1.56 -2.85
N ASN A 56 -13.13 1.47 -4.09
CA ASN A 56 -12.96 2.55 -5.08
C ASN A 56 -13.61 3.87 -4.68
N GLN A 57 -14.48 3.90 -3.67
CA GLN A 57 -15.01 5.14 -3.10
C GLN A 57 -13.89 6.05 -2.57
N PHE A 58 -12.75 5.48 -2.15
CA PHE A 58 -11.56 6.24 -1.75
C PHE A 58 -10.78 6.84 -2.93
N LYS A 59 -10.95 6.34 -4.15
CA LYS A 59 -10.24 6.83 -5.35
C LYS A 59 -10.91 8.06 -5.97
N GLN A 60 -12.22 8.24 -5.78
CA GLN A 60 -12.96 9.37 -6.34
C GLN A 60 -12.72 10.69 -5.59
N PHE A 61 -12.23 10.65 -4.34
CA PHE A 61 -12.02 11.87 -3.55
C PHE A 61 -10.82 12.72 -4.03
N GLY A 62 -9.97 12.18 -4.92
CA GLY A 62 -8.77 12.85 -5.43
C GLY A 62 -8.82 13.24 -6.91
N SER A 63 -9.98 13.22 -7.57
CA SER A 63 -10.11 13.60 -8.99
C SER A 63 -10.83 14.93 -9.22
N ASP A 64 -11.16 15.67 -8.16
CA ASP A 64 -11.78 17.01 -8.23
C ASP A 64 -10.82 18.16 -7.86
N HIS A 65 -9.50 17.96 -7.99
CA HIS A 65 -8.52 19.06 -7.93
C HIS A 65 -7.37 18.90 -8.92
#